data_AF-A0A3B0TNB2-F1
#
_entry.id   AF-A0A3B0TNB2-F1
#
_cell.length_a   1.000
_cell.length_b   1.000
_cell.length_c   1.000
_cell.angle_alpha   90.00
_cell.angle_beta   90.00
_cell.angle_gamma   90.00
#
_symmetry.space_group_name_H-M   'P 1'
#
loop_
_entity.id
_entity.type
_entity.pdbx_description
1 polymer ?
#
loop_
_entity_poly.entity_id
_entity_poly.type
_entity_poly.pdbx_seq_one_letter_code
_entity_poly.pdbx_strand_id
1 'polypeptide(L)'
;LEDVLIENKQALEMAQIYSDIQSGMMDAFASVISNNLNVVMKQLTLISIILMIPTLIASVFGMNVPNFMEKSNWALPAIIIFSLLLSFLGVILFRKRQWF
;
A
#
# COMPACT_ATOMS: atom_id res chain seq x y z
N LEU A 1 -20.23 -56.07 -13.06
CA LEU A 1 -19.35 -55.29 -13.97
C LEU A 1 -19.93 -53.90 -14.19
N GLU A 2 -21.20 -53.78 -14.53
CA GLU A 2 -21.89 -52.49 -14.71
C GLU A 2 -21.89 -51.63 -13.43
N ASP A 3 -22.22 -52.20 -12.28
CA ASP A 3 -22.17 -51.48 -10.98
C ASP A 3 -20.78 -50.93 -10.66
N VAL A 4 -19.73 -51.72 -10.90
CA VAL A 4 -18.33 -51.30 -10.68
C VAL A 4 -17.96 -50.13 -11.61
N LEU A 5 -18.49 -50.09 -12.83
CA LEU A 5 -18.29 -48.97 -13.75
C LEU A 5 -19.05 -47.72 -13.29
N ILE A 6 -20.26 -47.87 -12.75
CA ILE A 6 -21.05 -46.76 -12.18
C ILE A 6 -20.32 -46.17 -10.98
N GLU A 7 -19.86 -47.01 -10.05
CA GLU A 7 -19.15 -46.59 -8.85
C GLU A 7 -17.81 -45.93 -9.18
N ASN A 8 -17.09 -46.43 -10.19
CA ASN A 8 -15.87 -45.80 -10.69
C ASN A 8 -16.15 -44.41 -11.32
N LYS A 9 -17.22 -44.28 -12.12
CA LYS A 9 -17.64 -42.97 -12.65
C LYS A 9 -18.00 -41.98 -11.55
N GLN A 10 -18.75 -42.42 -10.55
CA GLN A 10 -19.05 -41.58 -9.38
C GLN A 10 -17.78 -41.16 -8.64
N ALA A 11 -16.83 -42.07 -8.43
CA ALA A 11 -15.55 -41.73 -7.81
C ALA A 11 -14.77 -40.69 -8.63
N LEU A 12 -14.78 -40.81 -9.95
CA LEU A 12 -14.17 -39.82 -10.86
C LEU A 12 -14.86 -38.46 -10.81
N GLU A 13 -16.20 -38.42 -10.84
CA GLU A 13 -16.96 -37.18 -10.70
C GLU A 13 -16.70 -36.49 -9.36
N MET A 14 -16.69 -37.26 -8.26
CA MET A 14 -16.36 -36.73 -6.95
C MET A 14 -14.93 -36.19 -6.91
N ALA A 15 -13.95 -36.91 -7.49
CA ALA A 15 -12.57 -36.44 -7.58
C ALA A 15 -12.46 -35.13 -8.39
N GLN A 16 -13.22 -35.00 -9.48
CA GLN A 16 -13.26 -33.77 -10.28
C GLN A 16 -13.86 -32.61 -9.46
N ILE A 17 -14.97 -32.82 -8.76
CA ILE A 17 -15.59 -31.80 -7.90
C ILE A 17 -14.60 -31.33 -6.82
N TYR A 18 -13.90 -32.26 -6.17
CA TYR A 18 -12.89 -31.89 -5.17
C TYR A 18 -11.72 -31.11 -5.79
N SER A 19 -11.27 -31.49 -6.99
CA SER A 19 -10.25 -30.73 -7.71
C SER A 19 -10.71 -29.30 -8.01
N ASP A 20 -11.94 -29.12 -8.49
CA ASP A 20 -12.49 -27.81 -8.82
C ASP A 20 -12.63 -26.93 -7.57
N ILE A 21 -13.08 -27.51 -6.45
CA ILE A 21 -13.15 -26.81 -5.15
C ILE A 21 -11.74 -26.43 -4.68
N GLN A 22 -10.76 -27.32 -4.81
CA GLN A 22 -9.37 -27.03 -4.45
C GLN A 22 -8.79 -25.89 -5.27
N SER A 23 -9.02 -25.86 -6.58
CA SER A 23 -8.62 -24.75 -7.44
C SER A 23 -9.29 -23.44 -7.02
N GLY A 24 -10.61 -23.45 -6.78
CA GLY A 24 -11.32 -22.26 -6.31
C GLY A 24 -10.84 -21.75 -4.95
N MET A 25 -10.48 -22.64 -4.03
CA MET A 25 -9.84 -22.26 -2.77
C MET A 25 -8.47 -21.64 -2.99
N MET A 26 -7.66 -22.17 -3.92
CA MET A 26 -6.35 -21.61 -4.22
C MET A 26 -6.45 -20.20 -4.81
N ASP A 27 -7.42 -19.97 -5.71
CA ASP A 27 -7.70 -18.64 -6.25
C ASP A 27 -8.15 -17.66 -5.16
N ALA A 28 -8.99 -18.11 -4.23
CA ALA A 28 -9.39 -17.31 -3.07
C ALA A 28 -8.19 -16.95 -2.17
N PHE A 29 -7.30 -17.91 -1.88
CA PHE A 29 -6.08 -17.64 -1.12
C PHE A 29 -5.16 -16.67 -1.84
N ALA A 30 -4.97 -16.83 -3.15
CA ALA A 30 -4.19 -15.90 -3.96
C ALA A 30 -4.79 -14.47 -3.91
N SER A 31 -6.12 -14.36 -3.97
CA SER A 31 -6.82 -13.08 -3.82
C SER A 31 -6.61 -12.47 -2.43
N VAL A 32 -6.67 -13.26 -1.36
CA VAL A 32 -6.40 -12.79 0.01
C VAL A 32 -4.95 -12.32 0.16
N ILE A 33 -3.99 -13.07 -0.38
CA ILE A 33 -2.57 -12.68 -0.37
C ILE A 33 -2.38 -11.37 -1.14
N SER A 34 -2.95 -11.26 -2.35
CA SER A 34 -2.87 -10.06 -3.17
C SER A 34 -3.49 -8.85 -2.48
N ASN A 35 -4.64 -9.03 -1.82
CA ASN A 35 -5.27 -7.96 -1.04
C ASN A 35 -4.38 -7.52 0.13
N ASN A 36 -3.79 -8.45 0.87
CA ASN A 36 -2.87 -8.14 1.96
C ASN A 36 -1.63 -7.40 1.46
N LEU A 37 -1.04 -7.83 0.33
CA LEU A 37 0.06 -7.13 -0.31
C LEU A 37 -0.33 -5.71 -0.70
N ASN A 38 -1.53 -5.51 -1.26
CA ASN A 38 -2.02 -4.19 -1.63
C ASN A 38 -2.19 -3.29 -0.39
N VAL A 39 -2.72 -3.82 0.72
CA VAL A 39 -2.82 -3.10 1.99
C VAL A 39 -1.44 -2.72 2.53
N VAL A 40 -0.47 -3.63 2.51
CA VAL A 40 0.90 -3.37 2.98
C VAL A 40 1.59 -2.34 2.09
N MET A 41 1.49 -2.46 0.76
CA MET A 41 2.05 -1.50 -0.18
C MET A 41 1.48 -0.10 0.04
N LYS A 42 0.16 0.02 0.24
CA LYS A 42 -0.48 1.29 0.59
C LYS A 42 0.09 1.89 1.88
N GLN A 43 0.31 1.08 2.92
CA GLN A 43 0.90 1.55 4.17
C GLN A 43 2.33 2.06 3.97
N LEU A 44 3.17 1.30 3.25
CA LEU A 44 4.55 1.69 2.99
C LEU A 44 4.62 2.97 2.15
N THR A 45 3.82 3.09 1.09
CA THR A 45 3.78 4.30 0.26
C THR A 45 3.34 5.53 1.05
N LEU A 46 2.36 5.40 1.94
CA LEU A 46 1.94 6.50 2.82
C LEU A 46 3.08 6.96 3.73
N ILE A 47 3.78 6.02 4.36
CA ILE A 47 4.94 6.32 5.21
C ILE A 47 6.04 7.03 4.40
N SER A 48 6.35 6.53 3.20
CA SER A 48 7.35 7.14 2.31
C SER A 48 6.98 8.58 1.93
N ILE A 49 5.74 8.86 1.52
CA ILE A 49 5.30 10.21 1.14
C ILE A 49 5.40 11.16 2.34
N ILE A 50 4.97 10.73 3.52
CA ILE A 50 5.03 11.52 4.76
C ILE A 50 6.47 11.93 5.09
N LEU A 51 7.43 11.03 4.88
CA LEU A 51 8.86 11.29 5.14
C LEU A 51 9.53 12.08 4.01
N MET A 52 9.07 11.94 2.76
CA MET A 52 9.68 12.59 1.59
C MET A 52 9.47 14.10 1.56
N ILE A 53 8.27 14.58 1.94
CA ILE A 53 7.95 16.02 1.94
C ILE A 53 8.86 16.84 2.89
N PRO A 54 9.02 16.48 4.17
CA PRO A 54 9.90 17.20 5.07
C PRO A 54 11.37 17.02 4.73
N THR A 55 11.79 15.86 4.20
CA THR A 55 13.18 15.66 3.77
C THR A 55 13.52 16.51 2.54
N LEU A 56 12.60 16.69 1.58
CA LEU A 56 12.79 17.63 0.47
C LEU A 56 12.95 19.08 0.96
N ILE A 57 12.11 19.50 1.90
CA ILE A 57 12.20 20.86 2.46
C ILE A 57 13.51 21.02 3.25
N ALA A 58 13.87 20.05 4.09
CA ALA A 58 15.15 20.05 4.81
C ALA A 58 16.36 20.02 3.85
N SER A 59 16.26 19.32 2.72
CA SER A 59 17.29 19.32 1.67
C SER A 59 17.47 20.70 1.05
N VAL A 60 16.38 21.39 0.69
CA VAL A 60 16.46 22.71 0.06
C VAL A 60 16.96 23.78 1.02
N PHE A 61 16.47 23.78 2.27
CA PHE A 61 16.82 24.79 3.28
C PHE A 61 18.06 24.43 4.11
N GLY A 62 18.52 23.18 4.09
CA GLY A 62 19.75 22.72 4.75
C GLY A 62 21.01 22.86 3.90
N MET A 63 20.87 23.19 2.60
CA MET A 63 22.01 23.66 1.81
C MET A 63 22.38 25.06 2.28
N ASN A 64 23.69 25.36 2.42
CA ASN A 64 24.23 26.70 2.75
C ASN A 64 23.99 27.72 1.61
N VAL A 65 22.75 27.81 1.13
CA VAL A 65 22.30 28.80 0.17
C VAL A 65 21.82 30.00 0.99
N PRO A 66 22.35 31.22 0.78
CA PRO A 66 21.99 32.38 1.57
C PRO A 66 20.49 32.64 1.46
N ASN A 67 19.76 32.18 2.46
CA ASN A 67 18.36 32.39 2.62
C ASN A 67 18.22 33.70 3.41
N PHE A 68 17.52 34.68 2.85
CA PHE A 68 17.29 36.02 3.41
C PHE A 68 16.64 36.03 4.83
N MET A 69 16.43 34.84 5.39
CA MET A 69 15.80 34.49 6.67
C MET A 69 16.81 34.09 7.76
N GLU A 70 18.11 33.93 7.47
CA GLU A 70 19.14 33.49 8.45
C GLU A 70 19.26 34.41 9.69
N LYS A 71 18.85 35.68 9.58
CA LYS A 71 18.93 36.66 10.68
C LYS A 71 17.79 36.59 11.70
N SER A 72 16.77 35.76 11.46
CA SER A 72 15.60 35.65 12.36
C SER A 72 15.58 34.30 13.08
N ASN A 73 15.61 34.32 14.42
CA ASN A 73 15.48 33.12 15.27
C ASN A 73 14.19 32.31 15.02
N TRP A 74 13.20 32.87 14.31
CA TRP A 74 11.92 32.22 14.01
C TRP A 74 11.86 31.58 12.62
N ALA A 75 12.86 31.79 11.76
CA ALA A 75 12.85 31.24 10.41
C ALA A 75 12.85 29.70 10.40
N LEU A 76 13.71 29.09 11.20
CA LEU A 76 13.87 27.64 11.29
C LEU A 76 12.60 26.94 11.79
N PRO A 77 11.99 27.33 12.94
CA PRO A 77 10.73 26.74 13.38
C PRO A 77 9.55 27.01 12.43
N ALA A 78 9.49 28.17 11.76
CA ALA A 78 8.44 28.46 10.78
C ALA A 78 8.53 27.53 9.55
N ILE A 79 9.74 27.25 9.04
CA ILE A 79 9.96 26.33 7.91
C ILE A 79 9.58 24.90 8.30
N ILE A 80 9.92 24.45 9.51
CA ILE A 80 9.55 23.12 10.02
C ILE A 80 8.02 22.99 10.14
N ILE A 81 7.35 23.98 10.72
CA ILE A 81 5.88 23.97 10.87
C ILE A 81 5.20 24.00 9.51
N PHE A 82 5.67 24.82 8.58
CA PHE A 82 5.14 24.90 7.22
C PHE A 82 5.33 23.58 6.46
N SER A 83 6.50 22.96 6.61
CA SER A 83 6.84 21.64 6.06
C SER A 83 5.91 20.53 6.56
N LEU A 84 5.67 20.48 7.87
CA LEU A 84 4.75 19.53 8.48
C LEU A 84 3.31 19.77 8.02
N LEU A 85 2.88 21.02 7.92
CA LEU A 85 1.56 21.39 7.40
C LEU A 85 1.39 20.96 5.95
N LEU A 86 2.39 21.18 5.09
CA LEU A 86 2.34 20.79 3.68
C LEU A 86 2.36 19.26 3.53
N SER A 87 3.15 18.56 4.34
CA SER A 87 3.16 17.10 4.39
C SER A 87 1.78 16.56 4.77
N PHE A 88 1.18 17.12 5.82
CA PHE A 88 -0.15 16.74 6.29
C PHE A 88 -1.25 17.04 5.27
N LEU A 89 -1.20 18.20 4.59
CA LEU A 89 -2.13 18.53 3.50
C LEU A 89 -1.98 17.58 2.32
N GLY A 90 -0.74 17.24 1.95
CA GLY A 90 -0.44 16.27 0.89
C GLY A 90 -1.07 14.90 1.19
N VAL A 91 -0.91 14.42 2.43
CA VAL A 91 -1.51 13.17 2.89
C VAL A 91 -3.04 13.22 2.87
N ILE A 92 -3.65 14.31 3.36
CA ILE A 92 -5.11 14.46 3.36
C ILE A 92 -5.65 14.48 1.93
N LEU A 93 -5.00 15.20 1.01
CA LEU A 93 -5.46 15.33 -0.36
C LEU A 93 -5.33 14.00 -1.11
N PHE A 94 -4.22 13.27 -0.92
CA PHE A 94 -4.04 11.92 -1.47
C PHE A 94 -5.04 10.91 -0.90
N ARG A 95 -5.35 10.98 0.41
CA ARG A 95 -6.35 10.13 1.05
C ARG A 95 -7.78 10.41 0.53
N LYS A 96 -8.10 11.68 0.28
CA LYS A 96 -9.45 12.11 -0.15
C LYS A 96 -9.73 11.83 -1.62
N ARG A 97 -8.69 11.76 -2.46
CA ARG A 97 -8.85 11.55 -3.91
C ARG A 97 -8.98 10.09 -4.35
N GLN A 98 -8.94 9.12 -3.42
CA GLN A 98 -9.12 7.68 -3.72
C GLN A 98 -8.19 7.17 -4.84
N TRP A 99 -7.02 7.79 -5.03
CA TRP A 99 -5.96 7.26 -5.91
C TRP A 99 -5.14 6.16 -5.20
N PHE A 100 -5.70 5.62 -4.11
CA PHE A 100 -5.36 4.38 -3.42
C PHE A 100 -6.58 3.87 -2.64
#